data_AF-A0A060BYI4-F1
#
_entry.id   AF-A0A060BYI4-F1
#
_cell.length_a   1.000
_cell.length_b   1.000
_cell.length_c   1.000
_cell.angle_alpha   90.00
_cell.angle_beta   90.00
_cell.angle_gamma   90.00
#
_symmetry.space_group_name_H-M   'P 1'
#
loop_
_entity.id
_entity.type
_entity.pdbx_description
1 polymer ?
#
loop_
_entity_poly.entity_id
_entity_poly.type
_entity_poly.pdbx_seq_one_letter_code
_entity_poly.pdbx_strand_id
1 'polypeptide(L)'
;MQLARNTWNLGDESLRGEIRRKLFEIFLALRIEAQRDKSQVFEAYANRIYLGEGCYGVEAACRHYFGKSAAQLDWVEATALAGLIRAPSLLNPLHDPEANASERRQVLERL
;
A
#
# COMPACT_ATOMS: atom_id res chain seq x y z
N MET A 1 -4.84 2.88 -9.71
CA MET A 1 -3.74 2.12 -10.37
C MET A 1 -3.27 0.92 -9.53
N GLN A 2 -2.77 1.10 -8.30
CA GLN A 2 -2.24 -0.02 -7.50
C GLN A 2 -3.30 -1.09 -7.14
N LEU A 3 -4.54 -0.67 -6.91
CA LEU A 3 -5.67 -1.60 -6.66
C LEU A 3 -5.93 -2.54 -7.85
N ALA A 4 -5.79 -2.05 -9.09
CA ALA A 4 -6.02 -2.87 -10.30
C ALA A 4 -4.88 -3.88 -10.55
N ARG A 5 -3.64 -3.52 -10.19
CA ARG A 5 -2.47 -4.41 -10.28
C ARG A 5 -2.58 -5.60 -9.32
N ASN A 6 -3.09 -5.38 -8.11
CA ASN A 6 -3.18 -6.43 -7.09
C ASN A 6 -4.34 -7.42 -7.34
N THR A 7 -5.25 -7.14 -8.28
CA THR A 7 -6.40 -8.00 -8.59
C THR A 7 -6.14 -9.05 -9.67
N TRP A 8 -5.02 -9.01 -10.41
CA TRP A 8 -4.81 -9.94 -11.51
C TRP A 8 -3.34 -10.33 -11.72
N ASN A 9 -3.08 -11.64 -11.87
CA ASN A 9 -1.76 -12.20 -12.21
C ASN A 9 -1.79 -12.73 -13.66
N LEU A 10 -1.39 -11.91 -14.65
CA LEU A 10 -1.27 -12.33 -16.07
C LEU A 10 0.18 -12.75 -16.36
N GLY A 11 0.40 -14.04 -16.63
CA GLY A 11 1.72 -14.65 -16.87
C GLY A 11 2.33 -14.43 -18.26
N ASP A 12 2.08 -13.28 -18.90
CA ASP A 12 2.66 -12.91 -20.21
C ASP A 12 3.58 -11.69 -20.02
N GLU A 13 4.90 -11.94 -19.95
CA GLU A 13 5.96 -10.94 -19.74
C GLU A 13 6.42 -10.25 -21.04
N SER A 14 5.78 -10.51 -22.19
CA SER A 14 6.13 -9.84 -23.43
C SER A 14 5.77 -8.35 -23.39
N LEU A 15 6.53 -7.49 -24.08
CA LEU A 15 6.28 -6.03 -24.15
C LEU A 15 4.83 -5.70 -24.59
N ARG A 16 4.25 -6.54 -25.47
CA ARG A 16 2.83 -6.46 -25.87
C ARG A 16 1.88 -6.86 -24.74
N GLY A 17 2.21 -7.91 -23.98
CA GLY A 17 1.48 -8.34 -22.78
C GLY A 17 1.47 -7.27 -21.69
N GLU A 18 2.61 -6.62 -21.44
CA GLU A 18 2.73 -5.54 -20.44
C GLU A 18 1.90 -4.30 -20.81
N ILE A 19 1.96 -3.87 -22.08
CA ILE A 19 1.15 -2.75 -22.58
C ILE A 19 -0.34 -3.07 -22.44
N ARG A 20 -0.76 -4.28 -22.83
CA ARG A 20 -2.15 -4.74 -22.69
C ARG A 20 -2.60 -4.71 -21.22
N ARG A 21 -1.79 -5.26 -20.30
CA ARG A 21 -2.06 -5.21 -18.85
C ARG A 21 -2.22 -3.78 -18.35
N LYS A 22 -1.33 -2.86 -18.77
CA LYS A 22 -1.40 -1.45 -18.36
C LYS A 22 -2.65 -0.74 -18.86
N LEU A 23 -3.06 -1.00 -20.10
CA LEU A 23 -4.31 -0.46 -20.65
C LEU A 23 -5.53 -0.98 -19.87
N PHE A 24 -5.56 -2.27 -19.52
CA PHE A 24 -6.61 -2.83 -18.68
C PHE A 24 -6.65 -2.21 -17.27
N GLU A 25 -5.49 -2.02 -16.64
CA GLU A 25 -5.40 -1.32 -15.34
C GLU A 25 -6.00 0.09 -15.41
N ILE A 26 -5.73 0.82 -16.50
CA ILE A 26 -6.25 2.17 -16.72
C ILE A 26 -7.78 2.13 -16.88
N PHE A 27 -8.31 1.29 -17.76
CA PHE A 27 -9.76 1.18 -17.97
C PHE A 27 -10.49 0.75 -16.69
N LEU A 28 -9.93 -0.20 -15.94
CA LEU A 28 -10.51 -0.65 -14.68
C LEU A 28 -10.47 0.46 -13.62
N ALA A 29 -9.36 1.21 -13.51
CA ALA A 29 -9.27 2.34 -12.61
C ALA A 29 -10.30 3.42 -12.96
N LEU A 30 -10.42 3.79 -14.24
CA LEU A 30 -11.42 4.77 -14.70
C LEU A 30 -12.85 4.31 -14.41
N ARG A 31 -13.16 3.03 -14.62
CA ARG A 31 -14.48 2.47 -14.30
C ARG A 31 -14.78 2.52 -12.80
N ILE A 32 -13.78 2.21 -11.95
CA ILE A 32 -13.92 2.27 -10.49
C ILE A 32 -14.15 3.72 -10.04
N GLU A 33 -13.37 4.66 -10.56
CA GLU A 33 -13.48 6.08 -10.23
C GLU A 33 -14.79 6.72 -10.75
N ALA A 34 -15.33 6.25 -11.87
CA ALA A 34 -16.62 6.72 -12.37
C ALA A 34 -17.81 6.24 -11.52
N GLN A 35 -17.65 5.21 -10.69
CA GLN A 35 -18.71 4.61 -9.88
C GLN A 35 -18.58 4.91 -8.38
N ARG A 36 -17.44 5.46 -7.94
CA ARG A 36 -17.14 5.67 -6.52
C ARG A 36 -16.37 6.95 -6.28
N ASP A 37 -16.66 7.58 -5.15
CA ASP A 37 -15.90 8.73 -4.69
C ASP A 37 -14.46 8.35 -4.35
N LYS A 38 -13.53 9.30 -4.52
CA LYS A 38 -12.09 9.11 -4.23
C LYS A 38 -11.85 8.60 -2.80
N SER A 39 -12.67 9.02 -1.84
CA SER A 39 -12.64 8.55 -0.45
C SER A 39 -12.93 7.05 -0.34
N GLN A 40 -13.96 6.56 -1.03
CA GLN A 40 -14.33 5.13 -1.04
C GLN A 40 -13.27 4.27 -1.73
N VAL A 41 -12.64 4.79 -2.79
CA VAL A 41 -11.52 4.11 -3.46
C VAL A 41 -10.33 3.99 -2.52
N PHE A 42 -10.00 5.06 -1.81
CA PHE A 42 -8.92 5.07 -0.83
C PHE A 42 -9.23 4.13 0.34
N GLU A 43 -10.43 4.18 0.90
CA GLU A 43 -10.87 3.28 1.97
C GLU A 43 -10.75 1.81 1.56
N ALA A 44 -11.21 1.45 0.36
CA ALA A 44 -11.12 0.09 -0.15
C ALA A 44 -9.66 -0.36 -0.35
N TYR A 45 -8.76 0.55 -0.75
CA TYR A 45 -7.34 0.28 -0.85
C TYR A 45 -6.68 0.13 0.53
N ALA A 46 -6.93 1.07 1.43
CA ALA A 46 -6.35 1.12 2.78
C ALA A 46 -6.75 -0.11 3.60
N ASN A 47 -7.92 -0.70 3.36
CA ASN A 47 -8.36 -1.93 4.02
C ASN A 47 -7.80 -3.22 3.40
N ARG A 48 -7.15 -3.16 2.23
CA ARG A 48 -6.71 -4.36 1.49
C ARG A 48 -5.21 -4.46 1.28
N ILE A 49 -4.47 -3.36 1.44
CA ILE A 49 -3.03 -3.36 1.24
C ILE A 49 -2.32 -4.31 2.21
N TYR A 50 -1.36 -5.08 1.71
CA TYR A 50 -0.48 -5.89 2.55
C TYR A 50 0.64 -5.04 3.16
N LEU A 51 0.81 -5.12 4.49
CA LEU A 51 1.78 -4.32 5.25
C LEU A 51 2.74 -5.19 6.08
N GLY A 52 3.00 -6.43 5.66
CA GLY A 52 3.93 -7.35 6.33
C GLY A 52 3.28 -8.17 7.44
N GLU A 53 3.93 -9.23 7.90
CA GLU A 53 3.47 -10.09 9.02
C GLU A 53 2.02 -10.60 8.91
N GLY A 54 1.55 -10.87 7.68
CA GLY A 54 0.16 -11.29 7.46
C GLY A 54 -0.88 -10.19 7.68
N CYS A 55 -0.46 -8.94 7.92
CA CYS A 55 -1.36 -7.81 8.10
C CYS A 55 -1.89 -7.30 6.77
N TYR A 56 -3.20 -7.46 6.57
CA TYR A 56 -3.93 -6.87 5.45
C TYR A 56 -4.79 -5.71 5.96
N GLY A 57 -4.50 -4.53 5.44
CA GLY A 57 -5.16 -3.29 5.80
C GLY A 57 -4.42 -2.50 6.88
N VAL A 58 -4.64 -1.19 6.86
CA VAL A 58 -3.99 -0.22 7.76
C VAL A 58 -4.32 -0.51 9.23
N GLU A 59 -5.59 -0.74 9.59
CA GLU A 59 -5.99 -1.00 11.00
C GLU A 59 -5.29 -2.25 11.56
N ALA A 60 -5.26 -3.35 10.79
CA ALA A 60 -4.61 -4.59 11.23
C ALA A 60 -3.11 -4.36 11.50
N ALA A 61 -2.44 -3.63 10.61
CA ALA A 61 -1.02 -3.31 10.76
C ALA A 61 -0.77 -2.36 11.96
N CYS A 62 -1.64 -1.38 12.21
CA CYS A 62 -1.52 -0.48 13.36
C CYS A 62 -1.62 -1.25 14.69
N ARG A 63 -2.57 -2.18 14.77
CA ARG A 63 -2.74 -3.05 15.92
C ARG A 63 -1.53 -3.95 16.14
N HIS A 64 -0.97 -4.48 15.06
CA HIS A 64 0.18 -5.37 15.12
C HIS A 64 1.47 -4.65 15.52
N TYR A 65 1.83 -3.56 14.84
CA TYR A 65 3.11 -2.87 15.06
C TYR A 65 3.13 -1.92 16.25
N PHE A 66 1.98 -1.29 16.57
CA PHE A 66 1.92 -0.21 17.58
C PHE A 66 0.94 -0.50 18.72
N GLY A 67 0.13 -1.56 18.62
CA GLY A 67 -0.90 -1.86 19.63
C GLY A 67 -2.06 -0.85 19.66
N LYS A 68 -2.16 0.04 18.66
CA LYS A 68 -3.10 1.16 18.60
C LYS A 68 -4.07 1.01 17.43
N SER A 69 -5.22 1.68 17.52
CA SER A 69 -6.06 1.86 16.33
C SER A 69 -5.39 2.82 15.35
N ALA A 70 -5.66 2.66 14.06
CA ALA A 70 -5.20 3.58 13.01
C ALA A 70 -5.59 5.04 13.30
N ALA A 71 -6.76 5.27 13.92
CA ALA A 71 -7.23 6.60 14.30
C ALA A 71 -6.41 7.25 15.43
N GLN A 72 -5.54 6.49 16.10
CA GLN A 72 -4.74 6.93 17.25
C GLN A 72 -3.24 7.03 16.92
N LEU A 73 -2.86 6.83 15.65
CA LEU A 73 -1.47 6.95 15.24
C LEU A 73 -1.00 8.39 15.36
N ASP A 74 0.22 8.55 15.87
CA ASP A 74 0.92 9.81 15.72
C ASP A 74 1.59 9.92 14.34
N TRP A 75 2.12 11.11 14.04
CA TRP A 75 2.75 11.39 12.75
C TRP A 75 3.94 10.46 12.45
N VAL A 76 4.68 10.07 13.48
CA VAL A 76 5.89 9.25 13.36
C VAL A 76 5.51 7.83 12.99
N GLU A 77 4.51 7.26 13.68
CA GLU A 77 3.98 5.93 13.45
C GLU A 77 3.28 5.84 12.08
N ALA A 78 2.50 6.84 11.72
CA ALA A 78 1.85 6.93 10.40
C ALA A 78 2.88 6.96 9.26
N THR A 79 3.96 7.72 9.42
CA THR A 79 5.04 7.79 8.42
C THR A 79 5.79 6.46 8.32
N ALA A 80 6.07 5.81 9.45
CA ALA A 80 6.70 4.49 9.47
C ALA A 80 5.83 3.44 8.74
N LEU A 81 4.52 3.47 8.95
CA LEU A 81 3.57 2.59 8.28
C LEU A 81 3.48 2.88 6.77
N ALA A 82 3.48 4.15 6.38
CA ALA A 82 3.49 4.55 4.97
C ALA A 82 4.74 4.05 4.23
N GLY A 83 5.90 4.01 4.90
CA GLY A 83 7.14 3.44 4.35
C GLY A 83 7.03 1.95 4.02
N LEU A 84 6.21 1.19 4.76
CA LEU A 84 6.02 -0.24 4.52
C LEU A 84 5.42 -0.56 3.17
N ILE A 85 4.61 0.34 2.59
CA ILE A 85 3.93 0.13 1.30
C ILE A 85 4.92 -0.27 0.21
N ARG A 86 6.15 0.25 0.25
CA ARG A 86 7.17 -0.02 -0.77
C ARG A 86 7.73 -1.44 -0.68
N ALA A 87 8.03 -1.91 0.52
CA ALA A 87 8.65 -3.21 0.75
C ALA A 87 8.28 -3.72 2.15
N PRO A 88 7.07 -4.29 2.35
CA PRO A 88 6.54 -4.58 3.68
C PRO A 88 7.40 -5.56 4.48
N SER A 89 8.00 -6.55 3.81
CA SER A 89 8.86 -7.54 4.47
C SER A 89 10.26 -7.01 4.79
N LEU A 90 10.81 -6.14 3.94
CA LEU A 90 12.19 -5.61 4.11
C LEU A 90 12.25 -4.44 5.09
N LEU A 91 11.16 -3.67 5.17
CA LEU A 91 11.09 -2.44 5.97
C LEU A 91 10.32 -2.65 7.27
N ASN A 92 10.06 -3.91 7.64
CA ASN A 92 9.33 -4.26 8.84
C ASN A 92 10.06 -3.70 10.08
N PRO A 93 9.44 -2.81 10.88
CA PRO A 93 10.08 -2.20 12.05
C PRO A 93 10.44 -3.19 13.16
N LEU A 94 9.81 -4.38 13.18
CA LEU A 94 10.12 -5.44 14.14
C LEU A 94 11.34 -6.27 13.72
N HIS A 95 11.63 -6.34 12.42
CA HIS A 95 12.76 -7.11 11.88
C HIS A 95 13.98 -6.24 11.62
N ASP A 96 13.78 -5.07 10.99
CA ASP A 96 14.84 -4.12 10.65
C ASP A 96 14.39 -2.67 10.97
N PRO A 97 14.58 -2.23 12.23
CA PRO A 97 14.19 -0.89 12.65
C PRO A 97 15.05 0.22 12.01
N GLU A 98 16.30 -0.06 11.64
CA GLU A 98 17.17 0.93 11.00
C GLU A 98 16.75 1.20 9.56
N ALA A 99 16.44 0.16 8.79
CA ALA A 99 15.89 0.30 7.45
C ALA A 99 14.54 1.03 7.46
N ASN A 100 13.66 0.72 8.42
CA ASN A 100 12.41 1.45 8.59
C ASN A 100 12.64 2.94 8.91
N ALA A 101 13.56 3.25 9.82
CA ALA A 101 13.88 4.64 10.17
C ALA A 101 14.47 5.42 8.99
N SER A 102 15.30 4.76 8.17
CA SER A 102 15.81 5.33 6.92
C SER A 102 14.70 5.62 5.93
N GLU A 103 13.78 4.68 5.72
CA GLU A 103 12.64 4.90 4.82
C GLU A 103 11.72 6.01 5.33
N ARG A 104 11.46 6.04 6.64
CA ARG A 104 10.65 7.09 7.26
C ARG A 104 11.18 8.48 6.92
N ARG A 105 12.51 8.68 6.92
CA ARG A 105 13.12 9.95 6.48
C ARG A 105 12.83 10.25 5.02
N GLN A 106 12.95 9.27 4.13
CA GLN A 106 12.61 9.45 2.71
C GLN A 106 11.13 9.79 2.49
N VAL A 107 10.23 9.23 3.30
CA VAL A 107 8.80 9.56 3.24
C VAL A 107 8.57 11.01 3.68
N LEU A 108 9.21 11.46 4.78
CA LEU A 108 9.11 12.84 5.24
C LEU A 108 9.63 13.86 4.23
N GLU A 109 10.69 13.54 3.49
CA GLU A 109 11.22 14.41 2.43
C GLU A 109 10.27 14.56 1.23
N ARG A 110 9.28 13.68 1.08
CA ARG A 110 8.32 13.68 -0.04
C ARG A 110 6.97 14.31 0.32
N LEU A 111 6.74 14.66 1.58
CA LEU A 111 5.53 15.32 2.09
C LEU A 111 5.67 16.83 2.03
#